data_AF-A0A1Y2I3U8-F1
#
_entry.id   AF-A0A1Y2I3U8-F1
#
_cell.length_a   1.000
_cell.length_b   1.000
_cell.length_c   1.000
_cell.angle_alpha   90.00
_cell.angle_beta   90.00
_cell.angle_gamma   90.00
#
_symmetry.space_group_name_H-M   'P 1'
#
loop_
_entity.id
_entity.type
_entity.pdbx_description
1 polymer ?
#
loop_
_entity_poly.entity_id
_entity_poly.type
_entity_poly.pdbx_seq_one_letter_code
_entity_poly.pdbx_strand_id
1 'polypeptide(L)' 'MRPQVQPGFHFQGFGFKRMTQWGPTAAVWGGVAGLAVLYMAEKIPMIRRDILSNIPVVGGHWRQLVEQAEAEGQ' A
#
# COMPACT_ATOMS: atom_id res chain seq x y z
N MET A 1 -49.38 -6.31 7.92
CA MET A 1 -48.01 -6.87 8.00
C MET A 1 -47.10 -5.77 8.52
N ARG A 2 -46.44 -5.93 9.69
CA ARG A 2 -45.53 -4.90 10.24
C ARG A 2 -44.10 -5.21 9.80
N PRO A 3 -43.37 -4.27 9.18
CA PRO A 3 -41.98 -4.50 8.77
C PRO A 3 -41.11 -4.71 10.01
N GLN A 4 -40.37 -5.82 10.07
CA GLN A 4 -39.38 -6.08 11.11
C GLN A 4 -38.12 -5.27 10.81
N VAL A 5 -37.95 -4.16 11.53
CA VAL A 5 -36.73 -3.34 11.46
C VAL A 5 -35.71 -3.96 12.41
N GLN A 6 -34.73 -4.69 11.87
CA GLN A 6 -33.60 -5.18 12.67
C GLN A 6 -32.61 -4.02 12.88
N PRO A 7 -32.39 -3.54 14.11
CA PRO A 7 -31.39 -2.51 14.37
C PRO A 7 -30.00 -3.14 14.25
N GLY A 8 -29.44 -3.14 13.05
CA GLY A 8 -28.03 -3.44 12.85
C GLY A 8 -27.19 -2.35 13.52
N PHE A 9 -26.04 -2.72 14.09
CA PHE A 9 -25.04 -1.77 14.60
C PHE A 9 -24.58 -0.87 13.44
N HIS A 10 -25.20 0.31 13.35
CA HIS A 10 -24.85 1.38 12.42
C HIS A 10 -24.09 2.45 13.21
N PHE A 11 -22.80 2.61 12.93
CA PHE A 11 -22.02 3.72 13.47
C PHE A 11 -22.04 4.83 12.43
N GLN A 12 -22.71 5.95 12.73
CA GLN A 12 -22.73 7.15 11.89
C GLN A 12 -23.08 6.90 10.40
N GLY A 13 -24.06 6.04 10.13
CA GLY A 13 -24.54 5.76 8.75
C GLY A 13 -23.69 4.79 7.93
N PHE A 14 -22.51 4.40 8.41
CA PHE A 14 -21.70 3.31 7.85
C PHE A 14 -21.98 2.02 8.62
N GLY A 15 -22.64 1.06 7.98
CA GLY A 15 -22.82 -0.27 8.54
C GLY A 15 -21.53 -1.07 8.41
N PHE A 16 -21.21 -1.85 9.45
CA PHE A 16 -20.08 -2.79 9.44
C PHE A 16 -20.10 -3.70 8.20
N LYS A 17 -21.31 -4.07 7.74
CA LYS A 17 -21.56 -4.83 6.50
C LYS A 17 -21.04 -4.15 5.22
N ARG A 18 -21.03 -2.81 5.15
CA ARG A 18 -20.51 -2.08 3.97
C ARG A 18 -18.98 -2.05 3.97
N MET A 19 -18.34 -1.90 5.13
CA MET A 19 -16.88 -1.96 5.24
C MET A 19 -16.33 -3.32 4.82
N THR A 20 -16.95 -4.41 5.24
CA THR A 20 -16.51 -5.76 4.85
C THR A 20 -16.75 -6.05 3.36
N GLN A 21 -17.78 -5.44 2.76
CA GLN A 21 -18.07 -5.57 1.33
C GLN A 21 -17.11 -4.75 0.44
N TRP A 22 -16.79 -3.52 0.85
CA TRP A 22 -15.91 -2.64 0.07
C TRP A 22 -14.43 -2.76 0.43
N GLY A 23 -14.10 -3.39 1.56
CA GLY A 23 -12.75 -3.59 2.06
C GLY A 23 -11.82 -4.24 1.03
N PRO A 24 -12.19 -5.37 0.39
CA PRO A 24 -11.35 -6.00 -0.63
C PRO A 24 -11.02 -5.09 -1.81
N THR A 25 -12.02 -4.39 -2.34
CA THR A 25 -11.84 -3.44 -3.45
C THR A 25 -10.93 -2.29 -3.05
N ALA A 26 -11.13 -1.71 -1.87
CA ALA A 26 -10.27 -0.65 -1.35
C ALA A 26 -8.83 -1.13 -1.13
N ALA A 27 -8.63 -2.37 -0.67
CA ALA A 27 -7.31 -2.96 -0.51
C ALA A 27 -6.59 -3.14 -1.86
N VAL A 28 -7.29 -3.59 -2.90
CA VAL A 28 -6.72 -3.70 -4.26
C VAL A 28 -6.31 -2.32 -4.77
N TRP A 29 -7.20 -1.33 -4.70
CA TRP A 29 -6.89 0.03 -5.14
C TRP A 29 -5.75 0.66 -4.33
N GLY A 30 -5.75 0.49 -3.00
CA GLY A 30 -4.68 0.95 -2.13
C GLY A 30 -3.35 0.27 -2.43
N GLY A 31 -3.37 -1.03 -2.71
CA GLY A 31 -2.18 -1.80 -3.12
C GLY A 31 -1.60 -1.27 -4.43
N VAL A 32 -2.43 -1.11 -5.46
CA VAL A 32 -1.98 -0.58 -6.77
C VAL A 32 -1.47 0.85 -6.65
N ALA A 33 -2.19 1.72 -5.93
CA ALA A 33 -1.77 3.10 -5.69
C ALA A 33 -0.45 3.15 -4.90
N GLY A 34 -0.29 2.29 -3.89
CA GLY A 34 0.94 2.16 -3.12
C GLY A 34 2.12 1.76 -4.00
N LEU A 35 1.95 0.77 -4.87
CA LEU A 35 2.97 0.37 -5.84
C LEU A 35 3.32 1.50 -6.81
N ALA A 36 2.33 2.27 -7.28
CA ALA A 36 2.58 3.42 -8.16
C ALA A 36 3.39 4.52 -7.46
N VAL A 37 3.10 4.80 -6.19
CA VAL A 37 3.87 5.76 -5.37
C VAL A 37 5.29 5.26 -5.16
N LEU A 38 5.47 3.97 -4.81
CA LEU A 38 6.80 3.37 -4.65
C LEU A 38 7.62 3.44 -5.95
N TYR A 39 6.98 3.20 -7.09
CA TYR A 39 7.62 3.33 -8.40
C TYR A 39 8.04 4.76 -8.71
N MET A 40 7.17 5.75 -8.45
CA MET A 40 7.51 7.16 -8.66
C MET A 40 8.64 7.61 -7.70
N ALA A 41 8.62 7.11 -6.47
CA ALA A 41 9.56 7.48 -5.43
C ALA A 41 10.87 6.67 -5.47
N GLU A 42 11.04 5.74 -6.40
CA GLU A 42 12.27 4.96 -6.62
C GLU A 42 13.49 5.86 -6.90
N LYS A 43 13.27 7.06 -7.44
CA LYS A 43 14.32 8.05 -7.67
C LYS A 43 14.93 8.61 -6.38
N ILE A 44 14.28 8.41 -5.24
CA ILE A 44 14.74 8.89 -3.93
C ILE A 44 15.65 7.81 -3.31
N PRO A 45 16.94 8.10 -3.06
CA PRO A 45 17.89 7.10 -2.58
C PRO A 45 17.48 6.49 -1.23
N MET A 46 16.83 7.26 -0.36
CA MET A 46 16.32 6.80 0.94
C MET A 46 15.29 5.66 0.81
N ILE A 47 14.35 5.77 -0.15
CA ILE A 47 13.31 4.73 -0.34
C ILE A 47 13.89 3.46 -0.97
N ARG A 48 14.86 3.62 -1.88
CA ARG A 48 15.58 2.50 -2.48
C ARG A 48 16.32 1.68 -1.42
N ARG A 49 16.97 2.35 -0.47
CA ARG A 49 17.75 1.74 0.61
C ARG A 49 16.89 1.12 1.72
N ASP A 50 15.84 1.81 2.16
CA ASP A 50 15.10 1.37 3.36
C ASP A 50 13.91 0.46 3.04
N ILE A 51 13.24 0.67 1.90
CA ILE A 51 12.03 -0.10 1.53
C ILE A 51 12.37 -1.16 0.47
N LEU A 52 12.88 -0.73 -0.69
CA LEU A 52 13.02 -1.62 -1.85
C LEU A 52 14.13 -2.66 -1.67
N SER A 53 15.19 -2.31 -0.94
CA SER A 53 16.32 -3.22 -0.64
C SER A 53 15.99 -4.35 0.33
N ASN A 54 14.93 -4.21 1.13
CA ASN A 54 14.48 -5.21 2.11
C ASN A 54 13.55 -6.29 1.51
N ILE A 55 13.25 -6.21 0.22
CA ILE A 55 12.43 -7.23 -0.45
C ILE A 55 13.32 -8.47 -0.71
N PRO A 56 13.00 -9.65 -0.14
CA PRO A 56 13.92 -10.79 -0.12
C PRO A 56 14.26 -11.38 -1.50
N VAL A 57 13.37 -11.20 -2.49
CA VAL A 57 13.58 -11.75 -3.85
C VAL A 57 14.29 -10.76 -4.78
N VAL A 58 13.99 -9.47 -4.65
CA VAL A 58 14.44 -8.47 -5.63
C VAL A 58 15.37 -7.41 -5.03
N GLY A 59 15.43 -7.25 -3.70
CA GLY A 59 16.14 -6.17 -3.02
C GLY A 59 17.67 -6.13 -3.25
N GLY A 60 18.28 -7.20 -3.77
CA GLY A 60 19.68 -7.16 -4.21
C GLY A 60 19.92 -6.21 -5.39
N HIS A 61 18.99 -6.14 -6.35
CA HIS A 61 19.12 -5.26 -7.52
C HIS A 61 19.02 -3.77 -7.14
N TRP A 62 18.19 -3.43 -6.16
CA TRP A 62 18.03 -2.06 -5.69
C TRP A 62 19.22 -1.63 -4.83
N ARG A 63 19.84 -2.54 -4.06
CA ARG A 63 21.09 -2.26 -3.33
C ARG A 63 22.23 -1.87 -4.26
N GLN A 64 22.44 -2.61 -5.34
CA GLN A 64 23.49 -2.31 -6.32
C GLN A 64 23.30 -0.93 -6.96
N LEU A 65 22.06 -0.54 -7.26
CA LEU A 65 21.75 0.77 -7.81
C LEU A 65 21.95 1.91 -6.81
N VAL A 66 21.74 1.70 -5.50
CA VAL A 66 22.13 2.68 -4.46
C VAL A 66 23.64 2.82 -4.41
N GLU A 67 24.36 1.69 -4.33
CA GLU A 67 25.82 1.66 -4.19
C GLU A 67 26.52 2.34 -5.38
N GLN A 68 26.02 2.13 -6.61
CA GLN A 68 26.50 2.84 -7.80
C GLN A 68 26.26 4.35 -7.73
N ALA A 69 25.08 4.79 -7.29
CA ALA A 69 24.78 6.21 -7.14
C ALA A 69 25.63 6.89 -6.05
N GLU A 70 25.98 6.16 -4.97
CA GLU A 70 26.89 6.63 -3.93
C GLU A 70 28.35 6.68 -4.42
N ALA A 71 28.76 5.72 -5.26
CA ALA A 71 30.11 5.65 -5.84
C ALA A 71 30.40 6.71 -6.91
N GLU A 72 29.37 7.17 -7.66
CA GLU A 72 29.49 8.27 -8.62
C GLU A 72 29.43 9.67 -7.95
N GLY A 73 28.94 9.74 -6.71
CA GLY A 73 28.85 10.96 -5.91
C GLY A 73 30.06 11.24 -5.01
N GLN A 74 31.08 10.39 -5.05
CA GLN A 74 32.37 10.55 -4.36
C GLN A 74 33.49 10.87 -5.36
#